data_AF-A0A4P7JSJ6-F1
#
_entry.id   AF-A0A4P7JSJ6-F1
#
_cell.length_a   1.000
_cell.length_b   1.000
_cell.length_c   1.000
_cell.angle_alpha   90.00
_cell.angle_beta   90.00
_cell.angle_gamma   90.00
#
_symmetry.space_group_name_H-M   'P 1'
#
loop_
_entity.id
_entity.type
_entity.pdbx_description
1 polymer ?
#
loop_
_entity_poly.entity_id
_entity_poly.type
_entity_poly.pdbx_seq_one_letter_code
_entity_poly.pdbx_strand_id
1 'polypeptide(L)'
;MWSIYWRSLLGVVLVIGLTSFLYRHLSVLELIVNPNYHPAIFWCLTSLIFSVASLFERNGLAYVFWGKKLQYTKHYWRSLNLITIVFFLAFAVLSIVIHYSFNEVFWSYYKLFAQPVLLLLCPLLFGSLLKYISKHNKACNSDS
;
A
#
# COMPACT_ATOMS: atom_id res chain seq x y z
N MET A 1 -8.00 -19.84 -4.25
CA MET A 1 -6.96 -18.81 -4.02
C MET A 1 -6.95 -17.69 -5.06
N TRP A 2 -7.22 -18.00 -6.34
CA TRP A 2 -7.35 -17.01 -7.44
C TRP A 2 -8.23 -15.78 -7.14
N SER A 3 -9.39 -15.98 -6.49
CA SER A 3 -10.32 -14.91 -6.12
C SER A 3 -9.73 -13.85 -5.18
N ILE A 4 -8.64 -14.13 -4.45
CA ILE A 4 -7.99 -13.17 -3.55
C ILE A 4 -7.06 -12.27 -4.39
N TYR A 5 -6.25 -12.86 -5.27
CA TYR A 5 -5.27 -12.11 -6.08
C TYR A 5 -5.90 -11.07 -7.00
N TRP A 6 -6.94 -11.44 -7.76
CA TRP A 6 -7.62 -10.50 -8.67
C TRP A 6 -8.26 -9.31 -7.92
N ARG A 7 -8.84 -9.56 -6.74
CA ARG A 7 -9.43 -8.50 -5.92
C ARG A 7 -8.38 -7.57 -5.32
N SER A 8 -7.22 -8.11 -4.92
CA SER A 8 -6.08 -7.27 -4.51
C SER A 8 -5.60 -6.39 -5.67
N LEU A 9 -5.52 -6.96 -6.87
CA LEU A 9 -5.16 -6.21 -8.08
C LEU A 9 -6.15 -5.08 -8.35
N LEU A 10 -7.45 -5.36 -8.27
CA LEU A 10 -8.51 -4.37 -8.46
C LEU A 10 -8.44 -3.26 -7.41
N GLY A 11 -8.19 -3.62 -6.14
CA GLY A 11 -7.96 -2.64 -5.07
C GLY A 11 -6.75 -1.74 -5.33
N VAL A 12 -5.63 -2.31 -5.76
CA VAL A 12 -4.42 -1.55 -6.13
C VAL A 12 -4.70 -0.61 -7.31
N VAL A 13 -5.40 -1.07 -8.35
CA VAL A 13 -5.78 -0.25 -9.51
C VAL A 13 -6.71 0.89 -9.11
N LEU A 14 -7.70 0.63 -8.26
CA LEU A 14 -8.60 1.68 -7.75
C LEU A 14 -7.83 2.75 -6.97
N VAL A 15 -6.86 2.34 -6.15
CA VAL A 15 -6.03 3.26 -5.37
C VAL A 15 -5.16 4.10 -6.29
N ILE A 16 -4.50 3.49 -7.28
CA ILE A 16 -3.72 4.23 -8.28
C ILE A 16 -4.61 5.23 -9.02
N GLY A 17 -5.82 4.81 -9.42
CA GLY A 17 -6.79 5.67 -10.10
C GLY A 17 -7.26 6.84 -9.23
N LEU A 18 -7.59 6.57 -7.97
CA LEU A 18 -8.03 7.59 -7.01
C LEU A 18 -6.91 8.58 -6.71
N THR A 19 -5.69 8.11 -6.44
CA THR A 19 -4.53 8.98 -6.25
C THR A 19 -4.27 9.81 -7.50
N SER A 20 -4.34 9.24 -8.70
CA SER A 20 -4.15 9.97 -9.96
C SER A 20 -5.22 11.04 -10.17
N PHE A 21 -6.48 10.75 -9.81
CA PHE A 21 -7.59 11.69 -9.85
C PHE A 21 -7.35 12.86 -8.90
N LEU A 22 -6.99 12.59 -7.63
CA LEU A 22 -6.66 13.62 -6.66
C LEU A 22 -5.43 14.43 -7.08
N TYR A 23 -4.41 13.77 -7.61
CA TYR A 23 -3.17 14.39 -8.06
C TYR A 23 -3.42 15.42 -9.17
N ARG A 24 -4.39 15.14 -10.06
CA ARG A 24 -4.85 16.07 -11.09
C ARG A 24 -5.74 17.18 -10.54
N HIS A 25 -6.62 16.88 -9.59
CA HIS A 25 -7.58 17.84 -9.04
C HIS A 25 -6.98 18.82 -8.02
N LEU A 26 -5.98 18.38 -7.25
CA LEU A 26 -5.34 19.18 -6.21
C LEU A 26 -4.22 20.08 -6.75
N SER A 27 -4.03 20.14 -8.07
CA SER A 27 -2.95 20.88 -8.75
C SER A 27 -1.57 20.69 -8.11
N VAL A 28 -1.32 19.51 -7.52
CA VAL A 28 -0.08 19.21 -6.79
C VAL A 28 1.14 19.35 -7.71
N LEU A 29 0.93 19.12 -9.01
CA LEU A 29 1.89 19.34 -10.09
C LEU A 29 2.44 20.77 -10.17
N GLU A 30 1.62 21.78 -9.90
CA GLU A 30 2.02 23.19 -10.00
C GLU A 30 2.79 23.65 -8.76
N LEU A 31 2.55 23.01 -7.61
CA LEU A 31 3.22 23.34 -6.36
C LEU A 31 4.67 22.84 -6.31
N ILE A 32 5.05 21.90 -7.18
CA ILE A 32 6.34 21.21 -7.13
C ILE A 32 7.17 21.60 -8.35
N VAL A 33 8.18 22.43 -8.10
CA VAL A 33 9.14 22.90 -9.13
C VAL A 33 10.02 21.76 -9.66
N ASN A 34 10.24 20.69 -8.87
CA ASN A 34 11.15 19.61 -9.21
C ASN A 34 10.43 18.28 -9.55
N PRO A 35 10.42 17.84 -10.83
CA PRO A 35 9.69 16.65 -11.28
C PRO A 35 10.24 15.34 -10.67
N ASN A 36 11.41 15.38 -10.06
CA ASN A 36 12.02 14.22 -9.40
C ASN A 36 11.29 13.78 -8.13
N TYR A 37 10.53 14.65 -7.46
CA TYR A 37 9.79 14.26 -6.26
C TYR A 37 8.38 13.72 -6.55
N HIS A 38 7.93 13.73 -7.81
CA HIS A 38 6.61 13.23 -8.20
C HIS A 38 6.30 11.82 -7.69
N PRO A 39 7.19 10.81 -7.83
CA PRO A 39 6.89 9.46 -7.36
C PRO A 39 6.76 9.39 -5.84
N ALA A 40 7.63 10.09 -5.10
CA ALA A 40 7.60 10.14 -3.65
C ALA A 40 6.29 10.73 -3.13
N ILE A 41 5.86 11.82 -3.75
CA ILE A 41 4.64 12.54 -3.37
C ILE A 41 3.40 11.75 -3.75
N PHE A 42 3.42 11.05 -4.89
CA PHE A 42 2.35 10.13 -5.27
C PHE A 42 2.13 9.03 -4.22
N TRP A 43 3.21 8.39 -3.76
CA TRP A 43 3.13 7.35 -2.73
C TRP A 43 2.79 7.91 -1.36
N CYS A 44 3.28 9.11 -1.03
CA CYS A 44 2.92 9.81 0.20
C CYS A 44 1.42 10.17 0.24
N LEU A 45 0.89 10.70 -0.86
CA LEU A 45 -0.54 11.00 -1.00
C LEU A 45 -1.39 9.73 -0.91
N THR A 46 -0.93 8.64 -1.55
CA THR A 46 -1.59 7.33 -1.45
C THR A 46 -1.64 6.85 0.01
N SER A 47 -0.53 6.95 0.74
CA SER A 47 -0.47 6.64 2.17
C SER A 47 -1.41 7.52 2.98
N LEU A 48 -1.50 8.81 2.66
CA LEU A 48 -2.38 9.77 3.32
C LEU A 48 -3.86 9.43 3.09
N ILE A 49 -4.25 9.09 1.86
CA ILE A 49 -5.61 8.65 1.51
C ILE A 49 -5.97 7.40 2.32
N PHE A 50 -5.08 6.41 2.39
CA PHE A 50 -5.31 5.21 3.21
C PHE A 50 -5.42 5.52 4.70
N SER A 51 -4.60 6.45 5.20
CA SER A 51 -4.63 6.87 6.60
C SER A 51 -5.95 7.59 6.94
N VAL A 52 -6.39 8.51 6.09
CA VAL A 52 -7.68 9.22 6.22
C VAL A 52 -8.85 8.24 6.09
N ALA A 53 -8.80 7.32 5.14
CA ALA A 53 -9.81 6.28 5.02
C ALA A 53 -9.83 5.33 6.22
N SER A 54 -8.69 5.08 6.86
CA SER A 54 -8.61 4.35 8.13
C SER A 54 -9.23 5.10 9.31
N LEU A 55 -9.32 6.43 9.25
CA LEU A 55 -9.98 7.24 10.27
C LEU A 55 -11.51 7.18 10.11
N PHE A 56 -12.00 7.13 8.87
CA PHE A 56 -13.43 7.04 8.56
C PHE A 56 -14.00 5.64 8.82
N GLU A 57 -13.25 4.58 8.49
CA GLU A 57 -13.62 3.19 8.75
C GLU A 57 -12.66 2.56 9.75
N ARG A 58 -13.10 2.38 11.00
CA ARG A 58 -12.30 1.80 12.12
C ARG A 58 -11.76 0.39 11.82
N ASN A 59 -12.36 -0.31 10.85
CA ASN A 59 -11.93 -1.64 10.39
C ASN A 59 -11.11 -1.59 9.08
N GLY A 60 -10.93 -0.41 8.48
CA GLY A 60 -10.14 -0.18 7.25
C GLY A 60 -10.88 -0.52 5.94
N LEU A 61 -10.47 0.12 4.84
CA LEU A 61 -10.99 -0.13 3.49
C LEU A 61 -10.90 -1.61 3.07
N ALA A 62 -9.86 -2.32 3.55
CA ALA A 62 -9.68 -3.75 3.29
C ALA A 62 -10.86 -4.59 3.83
N TYR A 63 -11.49 -4.19 4.95
CA TYR A 63 -12.69 -4.85 5.48
C TYR A 63 -13.92 -4.61 4.60
N VAL A 64 -14.06 -3.44 3.98
CA VAL A 64 -15.19 -3.15 3.07
C VAL A 64 -15.10 -4.01 1.81
N PHE A 65 -13.89 -4.25 1.29
CA PHE A 65 -13.68 -5.08 0.10
C PHE A 65 -13.69 -6.60 0.38
N TRP A 66 -13.30 -7.05 1.57
CA TRP A 66 -13.15 -8.50 1.88
C TRP A 66 -13.95 -9.04 3.07
N GLY A 67 -14.45 -8.20 3.97
CA GLY A 67 -15.02 -8.60 5.27
C GLY A 67 -16.23 -9.53 5.16
N LYS A 68 -16.99 -9.47 4.06
CA LYS A 68 -18.13 -10.39 3.83
C LYS A 68 -17.73 -11.85 3.53
N LYS A 69 -16.52 -12.12 3.01
CA LYS A 69 -16.08 -13.49 2.65
C LYS A 69 -15.08 -14.09 3.62
N LEU A 70 -14.23 -13.26 4.22
CA LEU A 70 -13.24 -13.66 5.20
C LEU A 70 -13.78 -13.24 6.57
N GLN A 71 -14.45 -14.17 7.25
CA GLN A 71 -14.94 -14.02 8.63
C GLN A 71 -13.76 -13.95 9.63
N TYR A 72 -12.82 -13.04 9.40
CA TYR A 72 -11.67 -12.77 10.26
C TYR A 72 -12.03 -11.72 11.30
N THR A 73 -11.52 -11.92 12.52
CA THR A 73 -11.71 -11.02 13.66
C THR A 73 -11.28 -9.59 13.31
N LYS A 74 -12.05 -8.59 13.75
CA LYS A 74 -11.84 -7.14 13.47
C LYS A 74 -10.41 -6.65 13.73
N HIS A 75 -9.68 -7.28 14.65
CA HIS A 75 -8.27 -6.96 14.95
C HIS A 75 -7.33 -7.19 13.76
N TYR A 76 -7.53 -8.25 12.97
CA TYR A 76 -6.65 -8.58 11.84
C TYR A 76 -6.75 -7.56 10.71
N TRP A 77 -7.97 -7.05 10.46
CA TRP A 77 -8.21 -6.01 9.46
C TRP A 77 -7.52 -4.69 9.81
N ARG A 78 -7.46 -4.35 11.09
CA ARG A 78 -6.77 -3.14 11.57
C ARG A 78 -5.25 -3.26 11.43
N SER A 79 -4.65 -4.39 11.81
CA SER A 79 -3.22 -4.62 11.62
C SER A 79 -2.84 -4.60 10.14
N LEU A 80 -3.64 -5.22 9.28
CA LEU A 80 -3.43 -5.19 7.83
C LEU A 80 -3.45 -3.77 7.26
N ASN A 81 -4.42 -2.96 7.67
CA ASN A 81 -4.50 -1.58 7.20
C ASN A 81 -3.27 -0.77 7.65
N LEU A 82 -2.82 -0.96 8.88
CA LEU A 82 -1.62 -0.30 9.41
C LEU A 82 -0.36 -0.72 8.64
N ILE A 83 -0.16 -2.02 8.39
CA ILE A 83 0.97 -2.51 7.60
C ILE A 83 0.91 -1.96 6.18
N THR A 84 -0.29 -1.80 5.61
CA THR A 84 -0.48 -1.21 4.27
C THR A 84 -0.08 0.27 4.23
N ILE A 85 -0.49 1.05 5.24
CA ILE A 85 -0.08 2.46 5.38
C ILE A 85 1.44 2.55 5.51
N VAL A 86 2.03 1.76 6.41
CA VAL A 86 3.49 1.74 6.62
C VAL A 86 4.24 1.32 5.35
N PHE A 87 3.70 0.36 4.60
CA PHE A 87 4.29 -0.09 3.34
C PHE A 87 4.33 1.04 2.29
N PHE A 88 3.22 1.77 2.09
CA PHE A 88 3.20 2.91 1.17
C PHE A 88 4.11 4.05 1.62
N LEU A 89 4.18 4.31 2.93
CA LEU A 89 5.10 5.29 3.49
C LEU A 89 6.57 4.89 3.25
N ALA A 90 6.92 3.62 3.49
CA ALA A 90 8.25 3.09 3.20
C ALA A 90 8.59 3.21 1.71
N PHE A 91 7.60 3.02 0.83
CA PHE A 91 7.74 3.22 -0.61
C PHE A 91 8.07 4.67 -1.00
N ALA A 92 7.41 5.62 -0.35
CA ALA A 92 7.68 7.04 -0.53
C ALA A 92 9.12 7.38 -0.11
N VAL A 93 9.54 6.91 1.07
CA VAL A 93 10.91 7.10 1.58
C VAL A 93 11.93 6.44 0.65
N LEU A 94 11.69 5.19 0.23
CA LEU A 94 12.59 4.46 -0.66
C LEU A 94 12.78 5.20 -1.99
N SER A 95 11.73 5.81 -2.53
CA SER A 95 11.84 6.61 -3.75
C SER A 95 12.73 7.85 -3.58
N ILE A 96 12.69 8.50 -2.40
CA ILE A 96 13.57 9.64 -2.09
C ILE A 96 15.01 9.16 -1.94
N VAL A 97 15.24 8.08 -1.18
CA VAL A 97 16.57 7.51 -0.96
C VAL A 97 17.21 7.14 -2.30
N ILE A 98 16.47 6.46 -3.18
CA ILE A 98 17.00 6.06 -4.49
C ILE A 98 17.31 7.29 -5.36
N HIS A 99 16.49 8.33 -5.30
CA HIS A 99 16.76 9.57 -6.01
C HIS A 99 18.08 10.24 -5.55
N TYR A 100 18.35 10.27 -4.24
CA TYR A 100 19.59 10.87 -3.71
C TYR A 100 20.83 9.98 -3.89
N SER A 101 20.67 8.66 -3.87
CA SER A 101 21.81 7.72 -3.89
C SER A 101 22.23 7.26 -5.30
N PHE A 102 21.37 7.39 -6.31
CA PHE A 102 21.64 6.81 -7.64
C PHE A 102 21.56 7.82 -8.79
N ASN A 103 22.20 7.47 -9.90
CA ASN A 103 22.29 8.27 -11.11
C ASN A 103 20.94 8.30 -11.87
N GLU A 104 20.71 9.32 -12.72
CA GLU A 104 19.40 9.56 -13.36
C GLU A 104 18.90 8.38 -14.22
N VAL A 105 19.83 7.63 -14.81
CA VAL A 105 19.54 6.42 -15.58
C VAL A 105 18.92 5.35 -14.70
N PHE A 106 19.50 5.10 -13.51
CA PHE A 106 18.97 4.13 -12.57
C PHE A 106 17.62 4.59 -11.98
N TRP A 107 17.49 5.90 -11.75
CA TRP A 107 16.24 6.50 -11.32
C TRP A 107 15.09 6.25 -12.32
N SER A 108 15.37 6.34 -13.61
CA SER A 108 14.40 6.06 -14.67
C SER A 108 13.97 4.58 -14.68
N TYR A 109 14.93 3.65 -14.55
CA TYR A 109 14.61 2.22 -14.44
C TYR A 109 13.82 1.88 -13.18
N TYR A 110 14.13 2.53 -12.05
CA TYR A 110 13.41 2.33 -10.80
C TYR A 110 11.93 2.69 -10.93
N LYS A 111 11.60 3.84 -11.54
CA LYS A 111 10.22 4.27 -11.76
C LYS A 111 9.44 3.29 -12.65
N LEU A 112 10.07 2.82 -13.72
CA LEU A 112 9.41 2.00 -14.74
C LEU A 112 9.25 0.54 -14.34
N PHE A 113 10.25 -0.04 -13.68
CA PHE A 113 10.29 -1.49 -13.43
C PHE A 113 10.22 -1.84 -11.96
N ALA A 114 11.01 -1.19 -11.11
CA ALA A 114 11.09 -1.58 -9.69
C ALA A 114 9.79 -1.25 -8.94
N GLN A 115 9.20 -0.08 -9.17
CA GLN A 115 7.95 0.32 -8.53
C GLN A 115 6.79 -0.65 -8.84
N PRO A 116 6.46 -0.97 -10.11
CA PRO A 116 5.37 -1.90 -10.40
C PRO A 116 5.67 -3.33 -9.93
N VAL A 117 6.93 -3.78 -10.00
CA VAL A 117 7.31 -5.12 -9.50
C VAL A 117 7.11 -5.23 -8.00
N LEU A 118 7.55 -4.24 -7.21
CA LEU A 118 7.29 -4.24 -5.76
C LEU A 118 5.79 -4.17 -5.45
N LEU A 119 5.01 -3.45 -6.27
CA LEU A 119 3.55 -3.37 -6.12
C LEU A 119 2.87 -4.73 -6.35
N LEU A 120 3.35 -5.49 -7.34
CA LEU A 120 2.91 -6.86 -7.62
C LEU A 120 3.32 -7.86 -6.54
N LEU A 121 4.48 -7.66 -5.92
CA LEU A 121 4.94 -8.46 -4.79
C LEU A 121 4.16 -8.17 -3.50
N CYS A 122 3.58 -6.98 -3.38
CA CYS A 122 2.83 -6.53 -2.22
C CYS A 122 1.72 -7.52 -1.77
N PRO A 123 0.78 -7.96 -2.62
CA PRO A 123 -0.24 -8.94 -2.23
C PRO A 123 0.32 -10.33 -1.88
N LEU A 124 1.46 -10.73 -2.44
CA LEU A 124 2.15 -11.98 -2.08
C LEU A 124 2.74 -11.89 -0.66
N LEU A 125 3.39 -10.76 -0.35
CA LEU A 125 3.94 -10.47 0.97
C LEU A 125 2.85 -10.35 2.03
N PHE A 126 1.73 -9.70 1.72
CA PHE A 126 0.59 -9.65 2.65
C PHE A 126 0.03 -11.04 2.93
N GLY A 127 -0.08 -11.90 1.92
CA GLY A 127 -0.55 -13.27 2.07
C GLY A 127 0.35 -14.12 2.97
N SER A 128 1.68 -14.00 2.82
CA SER A 128 2.63 -14.75 3.66
C SER A 128 2.69 -14.20 5.09
N LEU A 129 2.70 -12.87 5.26
CA LEU A 129 2.73 -12.22 6.56
C LEU A 129 1.46 -12.51 7.38
N LEU A 130 0.29 -12.49 6.75
CA LEU A 130 -0.98 -12.90 7.40
C LEU A 130 -0.94 -14.34 7.88
N LYS A 131 -0.39 -15.24 7.06
CA LYS A 131 -0.26 -16.66 7.40
C LYS A 131 0.70 -16.84 8.59
N TYR A 132 1.79 -16.07 8.62
CA TYR A 132 2.75 -16.07 9.72
C TYR A 132 2.12 -15.56 11.03
N ILE A 133 1.48 -14.39 11.02
CA ILE A 133 0.83 -13.80 12.20
C ILE A 133 -0.31 -14.70 12.72
N SER A 134 -1.11 -15.27 11.82
CA SER A 134 -2.18 -16.21 12.21
C SER A 134 -1.64 -17.49 12.84
N LYS A 135 -0.47 -17.98 12.40
CA LYS A 135 0.17 -19.17 12.97
C LYS A 135 0.70 -18.88 14.37
N HIS A 136 1.32 -17.72 14.57
CA HIS A 136 1.88 -17.32 15.86
C HIS A 136 0.80 -17.07 16.93
N ASN A 137 -0.32 -16.42 16.56
CA ASN A 137 -1.42 -16.20 17.51
C ASN A 137 -2.15 -17.48 17.91
N LYS A 138 -2.25 -18.48 17.03
CA LYS A 138 -2.82 -19.78 17.41
C LYS A 138 -1.93 -20.56 18.39
N ALA A 139 -0.61 -20.41 18.29
CA ALA A 139 0.32 -21.03 19.22
C ALA A 139 0.16 -20.45 20.64
N CYS A 140 0.06 -19.13 20.76
CA CYS A 140 -0.08 -18.48 22.07
C CYS A 140 -1.43 -18.79 22.77
N ASN A 141 -2.50 -19.03 22.01
CA ASN A 141 -3.83 -19.33 22.53
C ASN A 141 -4.04 -20.83 22.83
N SER A 142 -3.04 -21.68 22.51
CA SER A 142 -3.02 -23.12 22.80
C SER A 142 -2.34 -23.44 24.13
N ASP A 143 -1.65 -22.47 24.71
CA ASP A 143 -0.92 -22.59 25.99
C ASP A 143 -1.68 -21.93 27.15
N SER A 144 -2.97 -21.57 26.95
CA SER A 144 -3.90 -21.02 27.95
C SER A 144 -5.06 -21.98 28.18
#